data_AF-A0A379DII1-F1
#
_entry.id   AF-A0A379DII1-F1
#
_cell.length_a   1.000
_cell.length_b   1.000
_cell.length_c   1.000
_cell.angle_alpha   90.00
_cell.angle_beta   90.00
_cell.angle_gamma   90.00
#
_symmetry.space_group_name_H-M   'P 1'
#
loop_
_entity.id
_entity.type
_entity.pdbx_description
1 polymer ?
#
loop_
_entity_poly.entity_id
_entity_poly.type
_entity_poly.pdbx_seq_one_letter_code
_entity_poly.pdbx_strand_id
1 'polypeptide(L)'
;MKLKRILFLIVSLFPLLSWAQQKEIDFNAFFADSTLRVDYIFAGGNSKQVSVYLDELNRTEGWYGRRHHLDSLALAGMGSIVMQDETTGRIIYKTSFSSLFQE
;
A
#
# COMPACT_ATOMS: atom_id res chain seq x y z
N MET A 1 -8.40 -49.58 -9.13
CA MET A 1 -7.34 -48.89 -8.34
C MET A 1 -6.76 -47.64 -9.01
N LYS A 2 -6.51 -47.62 -10.34
CA LYS A 2 -5.95 -46.45 -11.05
C LYS A 2 -6.83 -45.19 -10.95
N LEU A 3 -8.15 -45.32 -11.13
CA LEU A 3 -9.10 -44.21 -11.06
C LEU A 3 -9.19 -43.56 -9.66
N LYS A 4 -9.15 -44.38 -8.59
CA LYS A 4 -9.14 -43.88 -7.20
C LYS A 4 -7.83 -43.16 -6.86
N ARG A 5 -6.70 -43.57 -7.45
CA ARG A 5 -5.40 -42.89 -7.31
C ARG A 5 -5.36 -41.56 -8.08
N ILE A 6 -5.95 -41.50 -9.28
CA ILE A 6 -6.10 -40.26 -10.06
C ILE A 6 -7.01 -39.27 -9.32
N LEU A 7 -8.14 -39.74 -8.79
CA LEU A 7 -9.05 -38.91 -8.00
C LEU A 7 -8.37 -38.37 -6.73
N PHE A 8 -7.56 -39.19 -6.06
CA PHE A 8 -6.79 -38.77 -4.88
C PHE A 8 -5.74 -37.70 -5.22
N LEU A 9 -5.06 -37.83 -6.37
CA LEU A 9 -4.08 -36.84 -6.85
C LEU A 9 -4.72 -35.48 -7.20
N ILE A 10 -5.90 -35.49 -7.82
CA ILE A 10 -6.62 -34.25 -8.18
C ILE A 10 -7.09 -33.51 -6.90
N VAL A 11 -7.62 -34.24 -5.92
CA VAL A 11 -8.08 -33.68 -4.65
C VAL A 11 -6.91 -33.14 -3.82
N SER A 12 -5.74 -33.79 -3.85
CA SER A 12 -4.54 -33.29 -3.14
C SER A 12 -3.89 -32.06 -3.81
N LEU A 13 -4.13 -31.81 -5.10
CA LEU A 13 -3.57 -30.66 -5.84
C LEU A 13 -4.46 -29.41 -5.75
N PHE A 14 -5.75 -29.56 -5.44
CA PHE A 14 -6.73 -28.47 -5.31
C PHE A 14 -6.40 -27.41 -4.24
N PRO A 15 -5.85 -27.75 -3.05
CA PRO A 15 -5.51 -26.73 -2.06
C PRO A 15 -4.30 -25.86 -2.44
N LEU A 16 -3.56 -26.16 -3.51
CA LEU A 16 -2.47 -25.30 -4.00
C LEU A 16 -2.97 -24.08 -4.80
N LEU A 17 -4.17 -24.14 -5.37
CA LEU A 17 -4.77 -23.05 -6.15
C LEU A 17 -5.49 -21.99 -5.28
N SER A 18 -5.71 -22.28 -4.00
CA SER A 18 -6.45 -21.40 -3.07
C SER A 18 -5.55 -20.41 -2.31
N TRP A 19 -4.24 -20.42 -2.56
CA TRP A 19 -3.32 -19.47 -1.94
C TRP A 19 -3.29 -18.18 -2.76
N ALA A 20 -3.86 -17.13 -2.17
CA ALA A 20 -3.75 -15.72 -2.55
C ALA A 20 -4.59 -15.23 -3.75
N GLN A 21 -5.92 -15.24 -3.61
CA GLN A 21 -6.69 -14.10 -4.11
C GLN A 21 -6.73 -13.02 -3.02
N GLN A 22 -5.61 -12.30 -2.83
CA GLN A 22 -5.67 -11.07 -2.04
C GLN A 22 -6.57 -10.11 -2.80
N LYS A 23 -7.76 -9.82 -2.24
CA LYS A 23 -8.72 -8.92 -2.86
C LYS A 23 -8.07 -7.54 -3.00
N GLU A 24 -7.71 -7.22 -4.24
CA GLU A 24 -7.14 -5.93 -4.60
C GLU A 24 -8.03 -4.79 -4.10
N ILE A 25 -7.40 -3.68 -3.72
CA ILE A 25 -8.12 -2.48 -3.32
C ILE A 25 -8.65 -1.82 -4.59
N ASP A 26 -9.97 -1.76 -4.70
CA ASP A 26 -10.63 -0.97 -5.74
C ASP A 26 -10.42 0.51 -5.43
N PHE A 27 -9.72 1.21 -6.32
CA PHE A 27 -9.49 2.64 -6.21
C PHE A 27 -10.79 3.41 -6.01
N ASN A 28 -11.83 3.10 -6.79
CA ASN A 28 -13.07 3.87 -6.81
C ASN A 28 -13.92 3.67 -5.54
N ALA A 29 -13.59 2.66 -4.72
CA ALA A 29 -14.25 2.43 -3.45
C ALA A 29 -13.78 3.41 -2.35
N PHE A 30 -12.57 3.95 -2.46
CA PHE A 30 -11.93 4.76 -1.42
C PHE A 30 -11.45 6.14 -1.88
N PHE A 31 -11.25 6.33 -3.19
CA PHE A 31 -10.61 7.53 -3.74
C PHE A 31 -11.44 8.20 -4.82
N ALA A 32 -11.35 9.53 -4.87
CA ALA A 32 -11.83 10.34 -5.98
C ALA A 32 -10.71 10.56 -7.02
N ASP A 33 -11.07 10.94 -8.25
CA ASP A 33 -10.10 11.36 -9.27
C ASP A 33 -9.57 12.78 -9.00
N SER A 34 -8.92 12.94 -7.85
CA SER A 34 -8.23 14.16 -7.40
C SER A 34 -7.09 13.78 -6.48
N THR A 35 -6.07 14.63 -6.40
CA THR A 35 -4.88 14.35 -5.59
C THR A 35 -4.92 15.16 -4.30
N LEU A 36 -4.77 14.47 -3.16
CA LEU A 36 -4.42 15.08 -1.88
C LEU A 36 -2.90 15.17 -1.80
N ARG A 37 -2.36 16.38 -1.97
CA ARG A 37 -0.97 16.69 -1.71
C ARG A 37 -0.84 17.05 -0.23
N VAL A 38 0.11 16.40 0.45
CA VAL A 38 0.42 16.66 1.85
C VAL A 38 1.87 17.11 1.94
N ASP A 39 2.05 18.35 2.35
CA ASP A 39 3.37 18.94 2.56
C ASP A 39 3.75 18.76 4.03
N TYR A 40 4.94 18.19 4.27
CA TYR A 40 5.47 17.90 5.60
C TYR A 40 6.79 18.62 5.84
N ILE A 41 7.01 19.02 7.09
CA ILE A 41 8.30 19.49 7.58
C ILE A 41 8.95 18.36 8.39
N PHE A 42 10.12 17.90 7.91
CA PHE A 42 11.00 17.05 8.71
C PHE A 42 11.95 17.94 9.50
N ALA A 43 11.88 17.87 10.82
CA ALA A 43 12.68 18.68 11.72
C ALA A 43 13.47 17.78 12.68
N GLY A 44 14.73 18.11 12.86
CA GLY A 44 15.66 17.35 13.70
C GLY A 44 17.10 17.77 13.40
N GLY A 45 18.02 17.25 14.20
CA GLY A 45 19.46 17.45 14.02
C GLY A 45 20.22 16.12 14.07
N ASN A 46 21.52 16.19 14.37
CA ASN A 46 22.49 15.08 14.24
C ASN A 46 22.33 13.91 15.25
N SER A 47 21.15 13.28 15.40
CA SER A 47 20.99 11.81 15.54
C SER A 47 19.93 11.30 16.53
N LYS A 48 19.25 12.11 17.35
CA LYS A 48 18.40 11.53 18.42
C LYS A 48 16.90 11.69 18.28
N GLN A 49 16.42 12.71 17.58
CA GLN A 49 14.98 12.91 17.36
C GLN A 49 14.74 13.58 16.02
N VAL A 50 13.93 12.92 15.21
CA VAL A 50 13.31 13.47 14.01
C VAL A 50 11.82 13.59 14.31
N SER A 51 11.26 14.77 14.05
CA SER A 51 9.84 15.05 14.14
C SER A 51 9.30 15.33 12.75
N VAL A 52 8.08 14.91 12.50
CA VAL A 52 7.35 15.16 11.24
C VAL A 52 6.15 16.02 11.59
N TYR A 53 6.08 17.20 11.00
CA TYR A 53 4.97 18.14 11.19
C TYR A 53 4.22 18.31 9.88
N LEU A 54 2.89 18.41 9.97
CA LEU A 54 2.06 18.80 8.83
C LEU A 54 2.24 20.30 8.59
N ASP A 55 2.54 20.68 7.35
CA ASP A 55 2.61 22.08 6.91
C ASP A 55 1.30 22.48 6.24
N GLU A 56 0.97 21.82 5.12
CA GLU A 56 -0.20 22.16 4.31
C GLU A 56 -0.87 20.93 3.68
N LEU A 57 -2.17 21.06 3.45
CA LEU A 57 -2.99 20.11 2.67
C LEU A 57 -3.55 20.83 1.44
N ASN A 58 -3.22 20.31 0.26
CA ASN A 58 -3.64 20.86 -1.01
C ASN A 58 -4.41 19.82 -1.82
N ARG A 59 -5.47 20.26 -2.50
CA ARG A 59 -6.24 19.42 -3.44
C ARG A 59 -6.06 19.92 -4.87
N THR A 60 -5.69 19.03 -5.78
CA THR A 60 -5.66 19.29 -7.21
C THR A 60 -6.59 18.34 -7.96
N GLU A 61 -7.13 18.78 -9.09
CA GLU A 61 -7.93 17.93 -9.97
C GLU A 61 -7.09 16.82 -10.60
N GLY A 62 -7.70 15.64 -10.79
CA GLY A 62 -7.07 14.45 -11.36
C GLY A 62 -6.22 13.64 -10.38
N TRP A 63 -6.21 12.32 -10.60
CA TRP A 63 -5.28 11.38 -9.98
C TRP A 63 -4.39 10.72 -11.03
N TYR A 64 -3.10 11.09 -11.01
CA TYR A 64 -2.08 10.57 -11.92
C TYR A 64 -1.20 9.48 -11.28
N GLY A 65 -1.58 8.99 -10.09
CA GLY A 65 -0.88 7.94 -9.38
C GLY A 65 -1.33 6.54 -9.77
N ARG A 66 -0.92 5.55 -8.96
CA ARG A 66 -1.31 4.15 -9.16
C ARG A 66 -2.80 3.95 -8.89
N ARG A 67 -3.42 3.02 -9.63
CA ARG A 67 -4.80 2.52 -9.40
C ARG A 67 -4.85 1.05 -8.99
N HIS A 68 -3.68 0.41 -8.98
CA HIS A 68 -3.45 -1.00 -8.67
C HIS A 68 -2.30 -1.12 -7.68
N HIS A 69 -2.23 -2.25 -6.98
CA HIS A 69 -1.20 -2.50 -5.95
C HIS A 69 -1.12 -1.35 -4.93
N LEU A 70 -2.28 -0.84 -4.51
CA LEU A 70 -2.39 0.38 -3.71
C LEU A 70 -1.81 0.19 -2.29
N ASP A 71 -1.94 -1.00 -1.72
CA ASP A 71 -1.49 -1.35 -0.36
C ASP A 71 -0.08 -1.95 -0.31
N SER A 72 0.66 -1.97 -1.43
CA SER A 72 1.99 -2.56 -1.51
C SER A 72 3.07 -1.59 -1.98
N LEU A 73 4.30 -1.90 -1.60
CA LEU A 73 5.49 -1.14 -1.94
C LEU A 73 6.31 -1.87 -3.00
N ALA A 74 6.72 -1.14 -4.04
CA ALA A 74 7.67 -1.66 -5.03
C ALA A 74 9.09 -1.75 -4.43
N LEU A 75 9.45 -0.82 -3.55
CA LEU A 75 10.74 -0.74 -2.84
C LEU A 75 10.49 -0.28 -1.40
N ALA A 76 11.38 -0.60 -0.47
CA ALA A 76 11.22 -0.20 0.93
C ALA A 76 11.35 1.31 1.14
N GLY A 77 12.33 1.96 0.49
CA GLY A 77 12.70 3.35 0.74
C GLY A 77 13.32 3.57 2.14
N MET A 78 13.67 4.82 2.45
CA MET A 78 14.09 5.24 3.80
C MET A 78 12.94 5.82 4.64
N GLY A 79 11.83 6.16 3.99
CA GLY A 79 10.58 6.60 4.60
C GLY A 79 9.39 5.99 3.86
N SER A 80 8.23 5.94 4.53
CA SER A 80 6.99 5.48 3.91
C SER A 80 5.79 6.28 4.40
N ILE A 81 4.79 6.42 3.52
CA ILE A 81 3.48 6.97 3.82
C ILE A 81 2.48 5.82 3.74
N VAL A 82 1.70 5.61 4.80
CA VAL A 82 0.64 4.61 4.88
C VAL A 82 -0.67 5.34 5.14
N MET A 83 -1.63 5.20 4.23
CA MET A 83 -2.98 5.72 4.38
C MET A 83 -3.91 4.56 4.76
N GLN A 84 -4.69 4.76 5.81
CA GLN A 84 -5.67 3.81 6.30
C GLN A 84 -7.06 4.40 6.22
N ASP A 85 -8.04 3.57 5.83
CA ASP A 85 -9.44 3.88 6.01
C ASP A 85 -9.73 4.05 7.51
N GLU A 86 -10.33 5.18 7.89
CA GLU A 86 -10.56 5.53 9.29
C GLU A 86 -11.55 4.57 9.96
N THR A 87 -12.53 4.04 9.22
CA THR A 87 -13.59 3.20 9.78
C THR A 87 -13.11 1.78 10.02
N THR A 88 -12.37 1.20 9.06
CA THR A 88 -11.98 -0.22 9.11
C THR A 88 -10.52 -0.43 9.49
N GLY A 89 -9.69 0.62 9.54
CA GLY A 89 -8.24 0.53 9.73
C GLY A 89 -7.52 -0.17 8.57
N ARG A 90 -8.18 -0.34 7.41
CA ARG A 90 -7.60 -1.04 6.26
C ARG A 90 -6.59 -0.10 5.60
N ILE A 91 -5.38 -0.56 5.34
CA ILE A 91 -4.44 0.19 4.50
C ILE A 91 -5.04 0.29 3.09
N ILE A 92 -5.27 1.50 2.60
CA ILE A 92 -5.87 1.80 1.29
C ILE A 92 -4.89 2.42 0.30
N TYR A 93 -3.77 2.97 0.78
CA TYR A 93 -2.66 3.42 -0.06
C TYR A 93 -1.33 3.36 0.70
N LYS A 94 -0.24 2.97 0.02
CA LYS A 94 1.10 2.92 0.60
C LYS A 94 2.16 3.33 -0.41
N THR A 95 3.03 4.27 -0.07
CA THR A 95 4.17 4.67 -0.92
C THR A 95 5.44 4.84 -0.09
N SER A 96 6.60 4.74 -0.73
CA SER A 96 7.92 4.86 -0.11
C SER A 96 8.73 5.99 -0.75
N PHE A 97 9.66 6.56 -0.01
CA PHE A 97 10.55 7.62 -0.49
C PHE A 97 11.88 7.60 0.26
N SER A 98 12.83 8.40 -0.24
CA SER A 98 14.00 8.88 0.50
C SER A 98 14.00 10.41 0.38
N SER A 99 14.65 11.12 1.30
CA SER A 99 14.62 12.59 1.33
C SER A 99 15.99 13.19 1.60
N LEU A 100 16.23 14.41 1.11
CA LEU A 100 17.46 15.18 1.37
C LEU A 100 17.72 15.36 2.87
N PHE A 101 16.66 15.44 3.69
CA PHE A 101 16.79 15.53 5.15
C PHE A 101 17.52 14.33 5.77
N GLN A 102 17.50 13.16 5.10
CA GLN A 102 18.14 11.93 5.58
C GLN A 102 19.58 11.75 5.07
N GLU A 103 20.06 12.58 4.15
CA GLU A 103 21.46 12.58 3.66
C GLU A 103 22.40 13.26 4.65
#